data_AF-A0AAE3LTX5-F1
#
_entry.id   AF-A0AAE3LTX5-F1
#
_cell.length_a   1.000
_cell.length_b   1.000
_cell.length_c   1.000
_cell.angle_alpha   90.00
_cell.angle_beta   90.00
_cell.angle_gamma   90.00
#
_symmetry.space_group_name_H-M   'P 1'
#
loop_
_entity.id
_entity.type
_entity.pdbx_description
1 polymer ?
#
loop_
_entity_poly.entity_id
_entity_poly.type
_entity_poly.pdbx_seq_one_letter_code
_entity_poly.pdbx_strand_id
1 'polypeptide(L)'
;MWFVFMAHSAQAETCLAPSRPFVPSDPASAREYEDLIRQDFEHYITNIQDYFRCMEGERARAFTEAQEVSQEYGRFIQQVAN
;
A
#
# COMPACT_ATOMS: atom_id res chain seq x y z
N MET A 1 -22.50 4.10 -33.91
CA MET A 1 -21.17 4.05 -33.28
C MET A 1 -21.39 3.68 -31.82
N TRP A 2 -21.06 2.45 -31.42
CA TRP A 2 -21.32 1.95 -30.05
C TRP A 2 -20.14 2.40 -29.17
N PHE A 3 -20.35 3.38 -28.30
CA PHE A 3 -19.33 3.78 -27.32
C PHE A 3 -19.31 2.75 -26.20
N VAL A 4 -18.34 1.84 -26.25
CA VAL A 4 -18.03 0.94 -25.13
C VAL A 4 -17.29 1.76 -24.09
N PHE A 5 -17.96 2.13 -23.00
CA PHE A 5 -17.30 2.63 -21.80
C PHE A 5 -16.58 1.45 -21.13
N MET A 6 -15.27 1.33 -21.35
CA MET A 6 -14.44 0.48 -20.50
C MET A 6 -14.35 1.15 -19.12
N ALA A 7 -15.19 0.73 -18.18
CA ALA A 7 -14.96 1.01 -16.78
C ALA A 7 -13.62 0.37 -16.40
N HIS A 8 -12.60 1.19 -16.18
CA HIS A 8 -11.34 0.72 -15.61
C HIS A 8 -11.63 0.26 -14.19
N SER A 9 -11.69 -1.05 -13.96
CA SER A 9 -11.66 -1.60 -12.62
C SER A 9 -10.25 -1.35 -12.08
N ALA A 10 -10.09 -0.33 -11.26
CA ALA A 10 -8.84 -0.10 -10.56
C ALA A 10 -8.76 -1.15 -9.43
N GLN A 11 -8.07 -2.26 -9.68
CA GLN A 11 -7.78 -3.24 -8.64
C GLN A 11 -6.79 -2.61 -7.67
N ALA A 12 -7.24 -2.26 -6.46
CA ALA A 12 -6.36 -1.85 -5.38
C ALA A 12 -5.73 -3.09 -4.75
N GLU A 13 -4.41 -3.13 -4.67
CA GLU A 13 -3.74 -4.14 -3.84
C GLU A 13 -3.91 -3.80 -2.35
N THR A 14 -4.08 -4.83 -1.53
CA THR A 14 -4.16 -4.65 -0.07
C THR A 14 -2.75 -4.78 0.52
N CYS A 15 -2.16 -3.67 0.91
CA CYS A 15 -0.85 -3.66 1.57
C CYS A 15 -0.99 -3.99 3.06
N LEU A 16 -0.57 -5.19 3.45
CA LEU A 16 -0.62 -5.65 4.84
C LEU A 16 0.70 -5.37 5.56
N ALA A 17 0.63 -4.60 6.65
CA ALA A 17 1.79 -4.36 7.49
C ALA A 17 2.19 -5.63 8.27
N PRO A 18 3.49 -5.96 8.37
CA PRO A 18 3.93 -7.06 9.22
C PRO A 18 3.67 -6.76 10.70
N SER A 19 3.42 -7.80 11.48
CA SER A 19 3.26 -7.70 12.94
C SER A 19 4.55 -7.24 13.61
N ARG A 20 4.45 -6.36 14.61
CA ARG A 20 5.61 -5.93 15.38
C ARG A 20 6.18 -7.11 16.20
N PRO A 21 7.51 -7.30 16.22
CA PRO A 21 8.15 -8.24 17.13
C PRO A 21 7.81 -7.92 18.58
N PHE A 22 7.67 -8.96 19.40
CA PHE A 22 7.41 -8.84 20.82
C PHE A 22 8.70 -9.06 21.63
N VAL A 23 8.88 -8.28 22.68
CA VAL A 23 9.98 -8.47 23.65
C VAL A 23 9.34 -8.57 25.04
N PRO A 24 9.54 -9.68 25.77
CA PRO A 24 9.09 -9.79 27.15
C PRO A 24 9.67 -8.69 28.04
N SER A 25 8.88 -8.20 29.01
CA SER A 25 9.35 -7.20 29.97
C SER A 25 10.33 -7.75 31.01
N ASP A 26 10.27 -9.05 31.28
CA ASP A 26 11.21 -9.75 32.16
C ASP A 26 12.54 -10.01 31.44
N PRO A 27 13.68 -9.50 31.95
CA PRO A 27 14.98 -9.68 31.31
C PRO A 27 15.48 -11.13 31.28
N ALA A 28 15.06 -11.98 32.22
CA ALA A 28 15.43 -13.40 32.20
C ALA A 28 14.76 -14.10 31.01
N SER A 29 13.46 -13.86 30.83
CA SER A 29 12.69 -14.33 29.67
C SER A 29 13.28 -13.80 28.35
N ALA A 30 13.66 -12.52 28.28
CA ALA A 30 14.26 -11.97 27.06
C ALA A 30 15.59 -12.64 26.68
N ARG A 31 16.41 -13.05 27.67
CA ARG A 31 17.66 -13.79 27.42
C ARG A 31 17.40 -15.25 27.05
N GLU A 32 16.42 -15.87 27.69
CA GLU A 32 16.03 -17.26 27.40
C GLU A 32 15.60 -17.44 25.95
N TYR A 33 14.90 -16.45 25.39
CA TYR A 33 14.38 -16.47 24.02
C TYR A 33 15.14 -15.55 23.05
N GLU A 34 16.41 -15.20 23.34
CA GLU A 34 17.17 -14.19 22.56
C GLU A 34 17.18 -14.51 21.05
N ASP A 35 17.46 -15.76 20.69
CA ASP A 35 17.58 -16.18 19.29
C ASP A 35 16.23 -16.07 18.55
N LEU A 36 15.13 -16.45 19.21
CA LEU A 36 13.79 -16.33 18.66
C LEU A 36 13.39 -14.87 18.47
N ILE A 37 13.63 -14.03 19.48
CA ILE A 37 13.36 -12.59 19.40
C ILE A 37 14.16 -11.98 18.26
N ARG A 38 15.45 -12.29 18.14
CA ARG A 38 16.31 -11.81 17.05
C ARG A 38 15.75 -12.19 15.68
N GLN A 39 15.34 -13.44 15.50
CA GLN A 39 14.73 -13.92 14.26
C GLN A 39 13.44 -13.16 13.93
N ASP A 40 12.57 -12.89 14.92
CA ASP A 40 11.34 -12.12 14.71
C ASP A 40 11.62 -10.70 14.23
N PHE A 41 12.67 -10.04 14.77
CA PHE A 41 13.11 -8.73 14.29
C PHE A 41 13.64 -8.79 12.85
N GLU A 42 14.45 -9.79 12.50
CA GLU A 42 14.98 -9.98 11.14
C GLU A 42 13.85 -10.23 10.13
N HIS A 43 12.87 -11.06 10.50
CA HIS A 43 11.66 -11.30 9.71
C HIS A 43 10.85 -10.01 9.50
N TYR A 44 10.65 -9.22 10.56
CA TYR A 44 9.95 -7.94 10.46
C TYR A 44 10.67 -6.98 9.50
N ILE A 45 11.99 -6.82 9.65
CA ILE A 45 12.80 -5.91 8.82
C ILE A 45 12.79 -6.33 7.35
N THR A 46 12.72 -7.63 7.07
CA THR A 46 12.61 -8.12 5.69
C THR A 46 11.21 -7.84 5.13
N ASN A 47 10.16 -8.20 5.88
CA ASN A 47 8.78 -8.11 5.41
C ASN A 47 8.27 -6.66 5.31
N ILE A 48 8.81 -5.72 6.09
CA ILE A 48 8.41 -4.31 6.02
C ILE A 48 8.81 -3.66 4.68
N GLN A 49 9.83 -4.19 4.00
CA GLN A 49 10.23 -3.72 2.66
C GLN A 49 9.17 -4.06 1.61
N ASP A 50 8.59 -5.26 1.68
CA ASP A 50 7.50 -5.67 0.78
C ASP A 50 6.25 -4.82 1.01
N TYR A 51 5.93 -4.52 2.27
CA TYR A 51 4.86 -3.61 2.62
C TYR A 51 5.08 -2.20 2.02
N PHE A 52 6.29 -1.63 2.14
CA PHE A 52 6.58 -0.32 1.54
C PHE A 52 6.51 -0.34 0.02
N ARG A 53 7.02 -1.39 -0.63
CA ARG A 53 6.92 -1.55 -2.08
C ARG A 53 5.47 -1.60 -2.56
N CYS A 54 4.61 -2.31 -1.85
CA CYS A 54 3.17 -2.32 -2.13
C CYS A 54 2.58 -0.91 -1.99
N MET A 55 2.83 -0.25 -0.85
CA MET A 55 2.29 1.08 -0.56
C MET A 55 2.69 2.13 -1.60
N GLU A 56 3.93 2.10 -2.07
CA GLU A 56 4.39 3.02 -3.11
C GLU A 56 3.74 2.72 -4.47
N GLY A 57 3.53 1.45 -4.81
CA GLY A 57 2.77 1.05 -5.99
C GLY A 57 1.33 1.57 -5.97
N GLU A 58 0.63 1.38 -4.84
CA GLU A 58 -0.73 1.89 -4.65
C GLU A 58 -0.80 3.41 -4.69
N ARG A 59 0.19 4.10 -4.11
CA ARG A 59 0.31 5.56 -4.19
C ARG A 59 0.46 6.03 -5.64
N ALA A 60 1.34 5.40 -6.40
CA ALA A 60 1.56 5.75 -7.81
C ALA A 60 0.30 5.52 -8.65
N ARG A 61 -0.35 4.36 -8.50
CA ARG A 61 -1.63 4.03 -9.16
C ARG A 61 -2.70 5.08 -8.86
N ALA A 62 -2.93 5.39 -7.59
CA ALA A 62 -3.94 6.35 -7.17
C ALA A 62 -3.65 7.76 -7.70
N PHE A 63 -2.36 8.13 -7.80
CA PHE A 63 -1.96 9.42 -8.36
C PHE A 63 -2.29 9.52 -9.86
N THR A 64 -2.03 8.47 -10.64
CA THR A 64 -2.40 8.40 -12.05
C THR A 64 -3.91 8.51 -12.23
N GLU A 65 -4.69 7.72 -11.47
CA GLU A 65 -6.15 7.76 -11.51
C GLU A 65 -6.69 9.17 -11.20
N ALA A 66 -6.17 9.81 -10.15
CA ALA A 66 -6.56 11.17 -9.79
C ALA A 66 -6.24 12.19 -10.89
N GLN A 67 -5.11 12.03 -11.60
CA GLN A 67 -4.75 12.88 -12.73
C GLN A 67 -5.74 12.71 -13.89
N GLU A 68 -6.07 11.47 -14.26
CA GLU A 68 -7.00 11.16 -15.35
C GLU A 68 -8.39 11.73 -15.06
N VAL A 69 -8.93 11.46 -13.86
CA VAL A 69 -10.23 11.96 -13.43
C VAL A 69 -10.28 13.49 -13.40
N SER A 70 -9.19 14.15 -12.97
CA SER A 70 -9.10 15.61 -12.98
C SER A 70 -9.16 16.18 -14.40
N GLN A 71 -8.49 15.54 -15.37
CA GLN A 71 -8.54 15.96 -16.77
C GLN A 71 -9.92 15.72 -17.39
N GLU A 72 -10.56 14.60 -17.08
CA GLU A 72 -11.93 14.31 -17.49
C GLU A 72 -12.90 15.38 -16.99
N TYR A 73 -12.80 15.75 -15.72
CA TYR A 73 -13.59 16.83 -15.15
C TYR A 73 -13.33 18.17 -15.85
N GLY A 74 -12.06 18.51 -16.13
CA GLY A 74 -11.71 19.71 -16.88
C GLY A 74 -12.36 19.77 -18.27
N ARG A 75 -12.37 18.65 -19.00
CA ARG A 75 -13.05 18.54 -20.30
C ARG A 75 -14.56 18.72 -20.17
N PHE A 76 -15.17 18.10 -19.15
CA PHE A 76 -16.59 18.25 -18.88
C PHE A 76 -16.99 19.71 -18.65
N ILE A 77 -16.24 20.44 -17.81
CA ILE A 77 -16.49 21.86 -17.55
C ILE A 77 -16.41 22.69 -18.83
N GLN A 78 -15.41 22.44 -19.68
CA GLN A 78 -15.29 23.14 -20.97
C GLN A 78 -16.46 22.86 -21.91
N GLN A 79 -17.03 21.65 -21.88
CA GLN A 79 -18.20 21.28 -22.69
C GLN A 79 -19.47 21.97 -22.21
N VAL A 80 -19.68 22.08 -20.89
CA VAL A 80 -20.89 22.68 -20.30
C VAL A 80 -20.86 24.21 -20.36
N ALA A 81 -19.68 24.82 -20.41
CA ALA A 81 -19.52 26.27 -20.50
C ALA A 81 -19.80 26.85 -21.91
N ASN A 82 -19.94 26.00 -22.94
CA ASN A 82 -20.17 26.39 -24.34
C ASN A 82 -21.64 26.26 -24.75
#